data_AF-A0AA36Y402-F1
#
_entry.id   AF-A0AA36Y402-F1
#
_cell.length_a   1.000
_cell.length_b   1.000
_cell.length_c   1.000
_cell.angle_alpha   90.00
_cell.angle_beta   90.00
_cell.angle_gamma   90.00
#
_symmetry.space_group_name_H-M   'P 1'
#
loop_
_entity.id
_entity.type
_entity.pdbx_description
1 polymer ?
#
loop_
_entity_poly.entity_id
_entity_poly.type
_entity_poly.pdbx_seq_one_letter_code
_entity_poly.pdbx_strand_id
1 'polypeptide(L)'
;MSKKKLSKPALVNRQVFKDQLKQTPVAERQRILKQFFESAGCTLPGYSLKRAHLMPLPIIYQQIDRSPEFEAALQELYYKEVKADVSGAILTDRKETDSKGQTTDTETRKQEEDVDETTLQGKIEMLQQQLEALRQEFQAYKKQSKEAKQEFRIQLDNEQGEKRNLEKQVRRLEAEKEELRSDFEKELAVREEKVREAMNKVKAAEEEKQELQKRLELLKKYEEKQLREKSKLPKILIFSRVDISEEAEDLNCDLRSDLTGLEKLPWKEYEEIWNVSGTMSYADKLKLKSYTSLKVLSIGNLKNAIEEMKRK
;
A
#
# COMPACT_ATOMS: atom_id res chain seq x y z
N MET A 1 -22.13 3.38 31.47
CA MET A 1 -21.73 4.61 32.20
C MET A 1 -20.27 4.48 32.63
N SER A 2 -19.31 4.75 31.73
CA SER A 2 -17.89 4.71 32.11
C SER A 2 -17.55 5.89 33.01
N LYS A 3 -17.08 5.59 34.22
CA LYS A 3 -16.60 6.57 35.18
C LYS A 3 -15.47 7.39 34.55
N LYS A 4 -15.73 8.68 34.24
CA LYS A 4 -14.67 9.66 33.94
C LYS A 4 -13.72 9.67 35.13
N LYS A 5 -12.51 9.10 34.97
CA LYS A 5 -11.42 9.32 35.92
C LYS A 5 -11.16 10.82 35.92
N LEU A 6 -11.33 11.48 37.07
CA LEU A 6 -10.92 12.89 37.22
C LEU A 6 -9.42 12.97 36.88
N SER A 7 -9.07 13.70 35.82
CA SER A 7 -7.66 13.96 35.49
C SER A 7 -7.08 14.84 36.60
N LYS A 8 -6.02 14.37 37.26
CA LYS A 8 -5.28 15.18 38.22
C LYS A 8 -4.66 16.38 37.49
N PRO A 9 -4.71 17.60 38.05
CA PRO A 9 -4.04 18.75 37.46
C PRO A 9 -2.51 18.59 37.53
N ALA A 10 -1.80 19.23 36.59
CA ALA A 10 -0.35 19.30 36.60
C ALA A 10 0.16 20.00 37.87
N LEU A 11 1.24 19.47 38.45
CA LEU A 11 1.83 19.92 39.72
C LEU A 11 2.55 21.27 39.58
N VAL A 12 3.18 21.52 38.44
CA VAL A 12 3.96 22.74 38.16
C VAL A 12 3.69 23.22 36.74
N ASN A 13 3.90 24.52 36.49
CA ASN A 13 3.77 25.12 35.17
C ASN A 13 4.56 24.33 34.10
N ARG A 14 3.92 24.11 32.95
CA ARG A 14 4.47 23.35 31.82
C ARG A 14 5.86 23.78 31.39
N GLN A 15 6.10 25.08 31.27
CA GLN A 15 7.38 25.60 30.81
C GLN A 15 8.49 25.29 31.83
N VAL A 16 8.20 25.53 33.11
CA VAL A 16 9.09 25.19 34.23
C VAL A 16 9.40 23.70 34.25
N PHE A 17 8.42 22.84 33.99
CA PHE A 17 8.64 21.40 33.94
C PHE A 17 9.52 20.97 32.76
N LYS A 18 9.31 21.53 31.56
CA LYS A 18 10.18 21.25 30.39
C LYS A 18 11.63 21.66 30.65
N ASP A 19 11.83 22.81 31.31
CA ASP A 19 13.16 23.32 31.66
C ASP A 19 13.84 22.45 32.72
N GLN A 20 13.09 21.98 33.72
CA GLN A 20 13.60 21.02 34.69
C GLN A 20 14.00 19.69 34.04
N LEU A 21 13.15 19.13 33.18
CA LEU A 21 13.50 17.92 32.41
C LEU A 21 14.76 18.10 31.57
N LYS A 22 14.97 19.29 31.00
CA LYS A 22 16.18 19.63 30.23
C LYS A 22 17.44 19.66 31.10
N GLN A 23 17.31 20.13 32.33
CA GLN A 23 18.41 20.24 33.31
C GLN A 23 18.73 18.92 34.02
N THR A 24 17.78 17.98 34.10
CA THR A 24 18.02 16.65 34.69
C THR A 24 19.12 15.91 33.93
N PRO A 25 20.08 15.26 34.63
CA PRO A 25 21.07 14.38 33.99
C PRO A 25 20.42 13.34 33.07
N VAL A 26 21.08 13.03 31.95
CA VAL A 26 20.51 12.16 30.90
C VAL A 26 20.16 10.77 31.43
N ALA A 27 21.01 10.19 32.28
CA ALA A 27 20.78 8.86 32.87
C ALA A 27 19.55 8.82 33.78
N GLU A 28 19.37 9.83 34.63
CA GLU A 28 18.19 9.94 35.52
C GLU A 28 16.92 10.17 34.72
N ARG A 29 16.96 11.06 33.72
CA ARG A 29 15.84 11.31 32.83
C ARG A 29 15.39 10.04 32.09
N GLN A 30 16.33 9.27 31.56
CA GLN A 30 16.04 8.00 30.88
C GLN A 30 15.44 6.98 31.84
N ARG A 31 15.92 6.90 33.08
CA ARG A 31 15.35 6.02 34.11
C ARG A 31 13.88 6.35 34.40
N ILE A 32 13.58 7.63 34.63
CA ILE A 32 12.21 8.11 34.92
C ILE A 32 11.30 7.84 33.73
N LEU A 33 11.75 8.16 32.51
CA LEU A 33 10.97 7.92 31.30
C LEU A 33 10.71 6.43 31.08
N LYS A 34 11.70 5.57 31.36
CA LYS A 34 11.52 4.11 31.27
C LYS A 34 10.43 3.62 32.20
N GLN A 35 10.49 4.03 33.46
CA GLN A 35 9.48 3.67 34.44
C GLN A 35 8.10 4.28 34.10
N PHE A 36 8.07 5.50 33.57
CA PHE A 36 6.85 6.13 33.10
C PHE A 36 6.18 5.33 31.97
N PHE A 37 6.92 4.96 30.93
CA PHE A 37 6.37 4.19 29.81
C PHE A 37 5.99 2.76 30.19
N GLU A 38 6.75 2.11 31.07
CA GLU A 38 6.43 0.77 31.58
C GLU A 38 5.17 0.78 32.47
N SER A 39 4.97 1.84 33.26
CA SER A 39 3.84 1.97 34.19
C SER A 39 2.56 2.47 33.52
N ALA A 40 2.66 3.42 32.58
CA ALA A 40 1.51 4.05 31.95
C ALA A 40 1.01 3.33 30.68
N GLY A 41 1.77 2.37 30.14
CA GLY A 41 1.41 1.65 28.91
C GLY A 41 1.29 2.56 27.67
N CYS A 42 1.82 3.78 27.73
CA CYS A 42 1.71 4.76 26.65
C CYS A 42 2.55 4.31 25.45
N THR A 43 1.87 4.01 24.35
CA THR A 43 2.53 3.76 23.06
C THR A 43 2.74 5.08 22.35
N LEU A 44 3.92 5.26 21.75
CA LEU A 44 4.27 6.47 21.02
C LEU A 44 4.53 6.16 19.56
N PRO A 45 4.14 7.06 18.63
CA PRO A 45 4.34 6.84 17.20
C PRO A 45 5.81 6.57 16.88
N GLY A 46 6.10 5.41 16.30
CA GLY A 46 7.45 5.05 15.86
C GLY A 46 8.40 4.49 16.93
N TYR A 47 7.97 4.36 18.20
CA TYR A 47 8.80 3.79 19.27
C TYR A 47 8.11 2.59 19.93
N SER A 48 8.83 1.47 20.05
CA SER A 48 8.38 0.35 20.86
C SER A 48 8.42 0.72 22.34
N LEU A 49 7.52 0.14 23.15
CA LEU A 49 7.44 0.39 24.60
C LEU A 49 8.81 0.20 25.29
N LYS A 50 9.59 -0.79 24.83
CA LYS A 50 10.95 -1.10 25.33
C LYS A 50 11.99 -0.03 25.02
N ARG A 51 11.75 0.85 24.03
CA ARG A 51 12.69 1.90 23.59
C ARG A 51 12.16 3.33 23.78
N ALA A 52 10.95 3.50 24.28
CA ALA A 52 10.30 4.80 24.46
C ALA A 52 11.09 5.75 25.41
N HIS A 53 11.89 5.21 26.32
CA HIS A 53 12.75 6.00 27.21
C HIS A 53 13.99 6.61 26.55
N LEU A 54 14.37 6.15 25.36
CA LEU A 54 15.51 6.66 24.59
C LEU A 54 15.12 7.81 23.66
N MET A 55 13.89 8.30 23.77
CA MET A 55 13.39 9.32 22.88
C MET A 55 14.08 10.67 23.09
N PRO A 56 14.26 11.43 21.99
CA PRO A 56 14.66 12.83 22.08
C PRO A 56 13.66 13.67 22.88
N LEU A 57 14.18 14.56 23.73
CA LEU A 57 13.39 15.54 24.49
C LEU A 57 12.35 16.31 23.67
N PRO A 58 12.64 16.76 22.42
CA PRO A 58 11.65 17.46 21.61
C PRO A 58 10.36 16.65 21.37
N ILE A 59 10.46 15.32 21.21
CA ILE A 59 9.30 14.45 21.02
C ILE A 59 8.49 14.34 22.31
N ILE A 60 9.17 14.27 23.46
CA ILE A 60 8.53 14.26 24.78
C ILE A 60 7.79 15.58 25.02
N TYR A 61 8.37 16.71 24.65
CA TYR A 61 7.72 18.02 24.75
C TYR A 61 6.48 18.11 23.89
N GLN A 62 6.51 17.59 22.66
CA GLN A 62 5.32 17.51 21.82
C GLN A 62 4.20 16.69 22.45
N GLN A 63 4.52 15.61 23.17
CA GLN A 63 3.50 14.82 23.88
C GLN A 63 2.94 15.54 25.10
N ILE A 64 3.78 16.25 25.84
CA ILE A 64 3.36 17.15 26.94
C ILE A 64 2.40 18.23 26.41
N ASP A 65 2.69 18.81 25.24
CA ASP A 65 1.85 19.84 24.65
C ASP A 65 0.50 19.31 24.15
N ARG A 66 0.47 18.05 23.68
CA ARG A 66 -0.72 17.41 23.11
C ARG A 66 -1.64 16.77 24.15
N SER A 67 -1.10 16.33 25.29
CA SER A 67 -1.86 15.58 26.30
C SER A 67 -1.59 16.12 27.71
N PRO A 68 -2.56 16.86 28.29
CA PRO A 68 -2.50 17.28 29.69
C PRO A 68 -2.46 16.10 30.67
N GLU A 69 -3.05 14.96 30.30
CA GLU A 69 -3.01 13.73 31.12
C GLU A 69 -1.61 13.11 31.13
N PHE A 70 -0.93 13.13 29.98
CA PHE A 70 0.47 12.70 29.87
C PHE A 70 1.39 13.63 30.68
N GLU A 71 1.17 14.94 30.59
CA GLU A 71 1.89 15.94 31.37
C GLU A 71 1.74 15.70 32.87
N ALA A 72 0.52 15.57 33.37
CA ALA A 72 0.26 15.40 34.80
C ALA A 72 0.84 14.08 35.34
N ALA A 73 0.71 12.97 34.60
CA ALA A 73 1.24 11.68 35.01
C ALA A 73 2.79 11.65 35.01
N LEU A 74 3.43 12.28 34.02
CA LEU A 74 4.88 12.36 33.94
C LEU A 74 5.44 13.28 35.04
N GLN A 75 4.77 14.40 35.32
CA GLN A 75 5.12 15.26 36.45
C GLN A 75 4.98 14.51 37.79
N GLU A 76 3.89 13.77 38.00
CA GLU A 76 3.69 13.00 39.24
C GLU A 76 4.83 12.00 39.49
N LEU A 77 5.27 11.28 38.45
CA LEU A 77 6.39 10.35 38.58
C LEU A 77 7.72 11.11 38.79
N TYR A 78 7.96 12.16 38.00
CA TYR A 78 9.19 12.95 38.07
C TYR A 78 9.41 13.55 39.46
N TYR A 79 8.38 14.15 40.06
CA TYR A 79 8.50 14.76 41.38
C TYR A 79 8.53 13.73 42.51
N LYS A 80 7.94 12.54 42.33
CA LYS A 80 8.11 11.42 43.28
C LYS A 80 9.53 10.87 43.31
N GLU A 81 10.24 10.85 42.19
CA GLU A 81 11.56 10.21 42.08
C GLU A 81 12.73 11.18 42.20
N VAL A 82 12.64 12.37 41.61
CA VAL A 82 13.73 13.35 41.56
C VAL A 82 13.64 14.36 42.71
N LYS A 83 12.44 14.57 43.25
CA LYS A 83 12.19 15.56 44.31
C LYS A 83 11.33 14.99 45.45
N ALA A 84 11.66 13.79 45.92
CA ALA A 84 10.99 13.16 47.06
C ALA A 84 10.94 14.08 48.31
N ASP A 85 11.89 15.00 48.48
CA ASP A 85 11.96 15.94 49.61
C ASP A 85 11.15 17.24 49.46
N VAL A 86 10.39 17.45 48.37
CA VAL A 86 9.64 18.71 48.16
C VAL A 86 8.13 18.55 48.34
N SER A 87 7.64 17.37 48.72
CA SER A 87 6.21 17.18 49.03
C SER A 87 5.76 17.84 50.35
N GLY A 88 6.68 18.45 51.11
CA GLY A 88 6.37 19.18 52.35
C GLY A 88 6.47 20.71 52.28
N ALA A 89 6.92 21.30 51.17
CA ALA A 89 7.36 22.71 51.16
C ALA A 89 6.80 23.59 50.02
N ILE A 90 5.67 23.22 49.42
CA ILE A 90 4.94 24.13 48.52
C ILE A 90 3.59 24.46 49.14
N LEU A 91 3.64 25.26 50.20
CA LEU A 91 2.59 26.19 50.62
C LEU A 91 3.22 27.13 51.65
N THR A 92 3.93 28.15 51.16
CA THR A 92 3.89 29.51 51.73
C THR A 92 4.80 30.40 50.91
N ASP A 93 4.20 31.44 50.35
CA ASP A 93 4.92 32.66 50.00
C ASP A 93 5.82 33.07 51.17
N ARG A 94 7.11 33.29 50.92
CA ARG A 94 7.85 34.26 51.72
C ARG A 94 9.03 34.88 50.99
N LYS A 95 8.90 36.21 50.88
CA LYS A 95 9.96 37.19 50.73
C LYS A 95 11.16 36.88 51.64
N GLU A 96 12.32 37.05 51.02
CA GLU A 96 13.48 37.81 51.50
C GLU A 96 13.94 37.64 52.95
N THR A 97 15.16 37.08 53.03
CA THR A 97 16.33 37.59 53.77
C THR A 97 16.16 37.92 55.25
N ASP A 98 16.80 37.09 56.09
CA ASP A 98 18.02 37.47 56.81
C ASP A 98 18.17 36.53 58.01
N SER A 99 19.31 35.85 58.12
CA SER A 99 19.78 35.35 59.41
C SER A 99 21.30 35.24 59.41
N LYS A 100 21.87 36.28 60.00
CA LYS A 100 23.20 36.43 60.60
C LYS A 100 23.61 35.17 61.35
N GLY A 101 24.90 34.87 61.26
CA GLY A 101 25.54 33.77 61.98
C GLY A 101 25.38 33.86 63.50
N GLN A 102 25.33 32.69 64.11
CA GLN A 102 25.52 32.50 65.54
C GLN A 102 26.44 31.30 65.73
N THR A 103 27.69 31.62 66.05
CA THR A 103 28.72 30.72 66.55
C THR A 103 28.29 30.19 67.91
N THR A 104 28.10 28.89 68.03
CA THR A 104 28.07 28.21 69.34
C THR A 104 29.49 27.84 69.71
N ASP A 105 30.07 28.64 70.59
CA ASP A 105 31.23 28.29 71.41
C ASP A 105 30.94 26.98 72.15
N THR A 106 31.73 25.96 71.87
CA THR A 106 31.82 24.78 72.74
C THR A 106 33.16 24.86 73.46
N GLU A 107 33.12 25.34 74.70
CA GLU A 107 34.22 25.28 75.65
C GLU A 107 34.74 23.84 75.77
N THR A 108 35.88 23.54 75.15
CA THR A 108 36.71 22.39 75.53
C THR A 108 37.73 22.89 76.54
N ARG A 109 37.29 22.95 77.79
CA ARG A 109 38.14 23.23 78.95
C ARG A 109 38.87 21.94 79.37
N LYS A 110 40.19 21.95 79.17
CA LYS A 110 41.23 21.19 79.88
C LYS A 110 41.27 19.66 79.71
N GLN A 111 42.19 19.22 78.85
CA GLN A 111 43.11 18.12 79.14
C GLN A 111 44.52 18.58 78.75
N GLU A 112 45.24 19.20 79.69
CA GLU A 112 46.70 19.04 79.72
C GLU A 112 46.93 17.64 80.31
N GLU A 113 46.87 16.63 79.44
CA GLU A 113 47.51 15.35 79.73
C GLU A 113 49.01 15.58 79.58
N ASP A 114 49.77 15.17 80.58
CA ASP A 114 51.21 14.97 80.47
C ASP A 114 51.40 13.84 79.45
N VAL A 115 51.40 14.19 78.16
CA VAL A 115 51.51 13.22 77.08
C VAL A 115 52.97 12.79 77.03
N ASP A 116 53.22 11.56 77.51
CA ASP A 116 54.53 10.91 77.43
C ASP A 116 55.12 11.10 76.01
N GLU A 117 56.39 11.53 75.94
CA GLU A 117 57.12 11.74 74.69
C GLU A 117 57.04 10.52 73.76
N THR A 118 56.98 9.32 74.33
CA THR A 118 56.81 8.04 73.62
C THR A 118 55.47 7.92 72.88
N THR A 119 54.39 8.48 73.44
CA THR A 119 53.05 8.48 72.82
C THR A 119 52.96 9.49 71.69
N LEU A 120 53.60 10.66 71.83
CA LEU A 120 53.71 11.63 70.73
C LEU A 120 54.59 11.09 69.61
N GLN A 121 55.69 10.42 69.93
CA GLN A 121 56.58 9.82 68.95
C GLN A 121 55.89 8.70 68.16
N GLY A 122 55.11 7.84 68.83
CA GLY A 122 54.28 6.84 68.14
C GLY A 122 53.21 7.45 67.22
N LYS A 123 52.59 8.58 67.60
CA LYS A 123 51.66 9.31 66.72
C LYS A 123 52.38 9.92 65.51
N ILE A 124 53.59 10.45 65.68
CA ILE A 124 54.40 10.98 64.59
C ILE A 124 54.77 9.87 63.60
N GLU A 125 55.20 8.70 64.08
CA GLU A 125 55.52 7.56 63.22
C GLU A 125 54.30 7.05 62.44
N MET A 126 53.13 6.93 63.11
CA MET A 126 51.88 6.56 62.42
C MET A 126 51.47 7.59 61.36
N LEU A 127 51.56 8.88 61.67
CA LEU A 127 51.25 9.95 60.71
C LEU A 127 52.23 9.95 59.54
N GLN A 128 53.51 9.68 59.78
CA GLN A 128 54.51 9.53 58.72
C GLN A 128 54.20 8.33 57.82
N GLN A 129 53.81 7.18 58.39
CA GLN A 129 53.39 6.01 57.63
C GLN A 129 52.12 6.28 56.79
N GLN A 130 51.12 6.97 57.36
CA GLN A 130 49.92 7.37 56.64
C GLN A 130 50.23 8.33 55.48
N LEU A 131 51.15 9.28 55.69
CA LEU A 131 51.56 10.24 54.66
C LEU A 131 52.30 9.54 53.51
N GLU A 132 53.15 8.55 53.82
CA GLU A 132 53.85 7.76 52.81
C GLU A 132 52.89 6.84 52.04
N ALA A 133 51.92 6.21 52.71
CA ALA A 133 50.86 5.43 52.07
C ALA A 133 50.02 6.29 51.12
N LEU A 134 49.60 7.48 51.56
CA LEU A 134 48.81 8.41 50.75
C LEU A 134 49.59 8.93 49.53
N ARG A 135 50.91 9.12 49.66
CA ARG A 135 51.79 9.47 48.54
C ARG A 135 51.87 8.34 47.51
N GLN A 136 51.97 7.10 47.95
CA GLN A 136 51.99 5.93 47.06
C GLN A 136 50.64 5.76 46.33
N GLU A 137 49.52 5.89 47.04
CA GLU A 137 48.17 5.86 46.45
C GLU A 137 47.98 6.97 45.41
N PHE A 138 48.42 8.20 45.72
CA PHE A 138 48.34 9.31 44.78
C PHE A 138 49.19 9.08 43.52
N GLN A 139 50.38 8.49 43.65
CA GLN A 139 51.21 8.13 42.50
C GLN A 139 50.57 7.03 41.65
N ALA A 140 49.98 6.00 42.27
CA ALA A 140 49.25 4.94 41.58
C ALA A 140 48.03 5.50 40.83
N TYR A 141 47.23 6.35 41.49
CA TYR A 141 46.11 7.04 40.89
C TYR A 141 46.54 7.90 39.70
N LYS A 142 47.66 8.61 39.79
CA LYS A 142 48.19 9.43 38.69
C LYS A 142 48.59 8.59 37.47
N LYS A 143 49.13 7.38 37.68
CA LYS A 143 49.44 6.45 36.59
C LYS A 143 48.15 5.92 35.94
N GLN A 144 47.23 5.39 36.75
CA GLN A 144 45.93 4.89 36.27
C GLN A 144 45.12 5.97 35.54
N SER A 145 45.12 7.21 36.04
CA SER A 145 44.43 8.32 35.39
C SER A 145 45.01 8.65 34.00
N LYS A 146 46.33 8.49 33.80
CA LYS A 146 46.96 8.68 32.49
C LYS A 146 46.59 7.56 31.53
N GLU A 147 46.62 6.31 31.99
CA GLU A 147 46.24 5.13 31.22
C GLU A 147 44.77 5.22 30.79
N ALA A 148 43.86 5.49 31.73
CA ALA A 148 42.44 5.68 31.44
C ALA A 148 42.20 6.80 30.42
N LYS A 149 42.88 7.94 30.53
CA LYS A 149 42.78 9.03 29.54
C LYS A 149 43.24 8.60 28.15
N GLN A 150 44.28 7.78 28.07
CA GLN A 150 44.78 7.26 26.80
C GLN A 150 43.79 6.27 26.19
N GLU A 151 43.23 5.36 26.99
CA GLU A 151 42.20 4.41 26.56
C GLU A 151 40.95 5.12 26.07
N PHE A 152 40.45 6.13 26.79
CA PHE A 152 39.32 6.93 26.36
C PHE A 152 39.59 7.62 25.02
N ARG A 153 40.82 8.10 24.77
CA ARG A 153 41.16 8.72 23.49
C ARG A 153 41.10 7.71 22.34
N ILE A 154 41.65 6.51 22.56
CA ILE A 154 41.61 5.43 21.56
C ILE A 154 40.18 5.02 21.26
N GLN A 155 39.34 4.86 22.30
CA GLN A 155 37.92 4.54 22.12
C GLN A 155 37.20 5.62 21.32
N LEU A 156 37.42 6.90 21.66
CA LEU A 156 36.83 8.02 20.94
C LEU A 156 37.24 8.06 19.47
N ASP A 157 38.53 7.82 19.18
CA ASP A 157 39.04 7.79 17.81
C ASP A 157 38.41 6.63 17.01
N ASN A 158 38.26 5.45 17.63
CA ASN A 158 37.59 4.30 17.02
C ASN A 158 36.11 4.57 16.73
N GLU A 159 35.36 5.10 17.71
CA GLU A 159 33.95 5.45 17.54
C GLU A 159 33.76 6.50 16.44
N GLN A 160 34.65 7.49 16.34
CA GLN A 160 34.62 8.47 15.26
C GLN A 160 34.89 7.82 13.89
N GLY A 161 35.81 6.86 13.82
CA GLY A 161 36.09 6.08 12.62
C GLY A 161 34.87 5.26 12.18
N GLU A 162 34.24 4.54 13.11
CA GLU A 162 33.03 3.76 12.85
C GLU A 162 31.88 4.65 12.39
N LYS A 163 31.66 5.80 13.05
CA LYS A 163 30.63 6.77 12.63
C LYS A 163 30.83 7.22 11.19
N ARG A 164 32.06 7.57 10.78
CA ARG A 164 32.35 7.97 9.39
C ARG A 164 32.12 6.83 8.40
N ASN A 165 32.41 5.59 8.78
CA ASN A 165 32.16 4.41 7.94
C ASN A 165 30.66 4.16 7.77
N LEU A 166 29.88 4.27 8.86
CA LEU A 166 28.43 4.15 8.83
C LEU A 166 27.80 5.26 7.98
N GLU A 167 28.25 6.51 8.11
CA GLU A 167 27.79 7.62 7.27
C GLU A 167 28.04 7.36 5.78
N LYS A 168 29.19 6.77 5.41
CA LYS A 168 29.46 6.38 4.02
C LYS A 168 28.52 5.27 3.55
N GLN A 169 28.21 4.29 4.39
CA GLN A 169 27.27 3.22 4.04
C GLN A 169 25.85 3.76 3.87
N VAL A 170 25.40 4.64 4.76
CA VAL A 170 24.09 5.30 4.66
C VAL A 170 23.98 6.04 3.34
N ARG A 171 24.98 6.85 2.96
CA ARG A 171 24.96 7.56 1.67
C ARG A 171 24.89 6.62 0.46
N ARG A 172 25.58 5.48 0.50
CA ARG A 172 25.51 4.47 -0.58
C ARG A 172 24.13 3.85 -0.67
N LEU A 173 23.55 3.46 0.46
CA LEU A 173 22.20 2.89 0.52
C LEU A 173 21.13 3.91 0.12
N GLU A 174 21.30 5.18 0.46
CA GLU A 174 20.41 6.26 0.01
C GLU A 174 20.48 6.45 -1.51
N ALA A 175 21.68 6.41 -2.11
CA ALA A 175 21.85 6.47 -3.56
C ALA A 175 21.23 5.26 -4.26
N GLU A 176 21.48 4.04 -3.77
CA GLU A 176 20.90 2.80 -4.31
C GLU A 176 19.37 2.82 -4.21
N LYS A 177 18.83 3.29 -3.08
CA LYS A 177 17.37 3.43 -2.90
C LYS A 177 16.77 4.41 -3.91
N GLU A 178 17.43 5.54 -4.17
CA GLU A 178 16.92 6.53 -5.13
C GLU A 178 17.01 6.01 -6.57
N GLU A 179 18.07 5.26 -6.92
CA GLU A 179 18.19 4.60 -8.23
C GLU A 179 17.06 3.58 -8.43
N LEU A 180 16.86 2.67 -7.47
CA LEU A 180 15.75 1.70 -7.48
C LEU A 180 14.39 2.38 -7.60
N ARG A 181 14.20 3.50 -6.91
CA ARG A 181 12.96 4.29 -6.99
C ARG A 181 12.77 4.88 -8.39
N SER A 182 13.80 5.50 -8.96
CA SER A 182 13.77 6.04 -10.32
C SER A 182 13.44 4.95 -11.34
N ASP A 183 14.03 3.76 -11.20
CA ASP A 183 13.79 2.66 -12.13
C ASP A 183 12.38 2.10 -12.00
N PHE A 184 11.86 2.00 -10.78
CA PHE A 184 10.47 1.64 -10.54
C PHE A 184 9.49 2.66 -11.15
N GLU A 185 9.76 3.95 -10.99
CA GLU A 185 8.93 5.02 -11.57
C GLU A 185 8.94 4.97 -13.11
N LYS A 186 10.09 4.72 -13.74
CA LYS A 186 10.18 4.51 -15.20
C LYS A 186 9.40 3.28 -15.65
N GLU A 187 9.55 2.15 -14.95
CA GLU A 187 8.85 0.92 -15.31
C GLU A 187 7.33 1.08 -15.17
N LEU A 188 6.88 1.76 -14.12
CA LEU A 188 5.48 2.06 -13.89
C LEU A 188 4.91 2.93 -15.02
N ALA A 189 5.62 3.98 -15.44
CA ALA A 189 5.21 4.82 -16.57
C ALA A 189 5.07 4.02 -17.88
N VAL A 190 6.01 3.11 -18.17
CA VAL A 190 5.95 2.23 -19.34
C VAL A 190 4.74 1.28 -19.26
N ARG A 191 4.44 0.74 -18.08
CA ARG A 191 3.29 -0.14 -17.88
C ARG A 191 1.96 0.63 -18.04
N GLU A 192 1.88 1.84 -17.50
CA GLU A 192 0.70 2.71 -17.65
C GLU A 192 0.46 3.08 -19.13
N GLU A 193 1.51 3.39 -19.88
CA GLU A 193 1.43 3.63 -21.33
C GLU A 193 0.85 2.40 -22.05
N LYS A 194 1.40 1.21 -21.80
CA LYS A 194 0.93 -0.04 -22.41
C LYS A 194 -0.52 -0.35 -22.08
N VAL A 195 -0.95 -0.10 -20.84
CA VAL A 195 -2.37 -0.27 -20.44
C VAL A 195 -3.25 0.72 -21.21
N ARG A 196 -2.83 1.98 -21.35
CA ARG A 196 -3.57 2.98 -22.10
C ARG A 196 -3.70 2.61 -23.58
N GLU A 197 -2.62 2.16 -24.21
CA GLU A 197 -2.64 1.67 -25.58
C GLU A 197 -3.58 0.47 -25.75
N ALA A 198 -3.53 -0.48 -24.81
CA ALA A 198 -4.42 -1.64 -24.82
C ALA A 198 -5.89 -1.22 -24.68
N MET A 199 -6.21 -0.28 -23.77
CA MET A 199 -7.56 0.27 -23.61
C MET A 199 -8.05 0.97 -24.89
N ASN A 200 -7.19 1.74 -25.55
CA ASN A 200 -7.55 2.40 -26.81
C ASN A 200 -7.85 1.39 -27.92
N LYS A 201 -7.05 0.31 -28.03
CA LYS A 201 -7.30 -0.78 -29.00
C LYS A 201 -8.61 -1.50 -28.71
N VAL A 202 -8.90 -1.79 -27.45
CA VAL A 202 -10.18 -2.40 -27.04
C VAL A 202 -11.35 -1.50 -27.40
N LYS A 203 -11.25 -0.20 -27.13
CA LYS A 203 -12.30 0.77 -27.48
C LYS A 203 -12.55 0.82 -28.99
N ALA A 204 -11.49 0.89 -29.80
CA ALA A 204 -11.61 0.89 -31.25
C ALA A 204 -12.25 -0.41 -31.77
N ALA A 205 -11.87 -1.57 -31.23
CA ALA A 205 -12.46 -2.86 -31.59
C ALA A 205 -13.94 -2.96 -31.18
N GLU A 206 -14.32 -2.39 -30.03
CA GLU A 206 -15.72 -2.32 -29.60
C GLU A 206 -16.57 -1.45 -30.54
N GLU A 207 -16.02 -0.30 -30.97
CA GLU A 207 -16.68 0.59 -31.95
C GLU A 207 -16.86 -0.10 -33.31
N GLU A 208 -15.82 -0.76 -33.82
CA GLU A 208 -15.89 -1.52 -35.07
C GLU A 208 -16.91 -2.66 -34.98
N LYS A 209 -16.92 -3.41 -33.88
CA LYS A 209 -17.91 -4.47 -33.63
C LYS A 209 -19.33 -3.92 -33.64
N GLN A 210 -19.58 -2.77 -33.03
CA GLN A 210 -20.91 -2.14 -33.04
C GLN A 210 -21.33 -1.69 -34.44
N GLU A 211 -20.40 -1.14 -35.23
CA GLU A 211 -20.67 -0.75 -36.61
C GLU A 211 -20.99 -1.97 -37.49
N LEU A 212 -20.20 -3.04 -37.37
CA LEU A 212 -20.44 -4.30 -38.07
C LEU A 212 -21.78 -4.92 -37.67
N GLN A 213 -22.15 -4.88 -36.39
CA GLN A 213 -23.47 -5.33 -35.94
C GLN A 213 -24.61 -4.55 -36.61
N LYS A 214 -24.53 -3.22 -36.66
CA LYS A 214 -25.52 -2.38 -37.36
C LYS A 214 -25.61 -2.72 -38.85
N ARG A 215 -24.46 -2.91 -39.50
CA ARG A 215 -24.41 -3.29 -40.92
C ARG A 215 -25.04 -4.66 -41.16
N LEU A 216 -24.77 -5.62 -40.28
CA LEU A 216 -25.34 -6.96 -40.36
C LEU A 216 -26.87 -6.94 -40.18
N GLU A 217 -27.39 -6.11 -39.26
CA GLU A 217 -28.84 -5.91 -39.12
C GLU A 217 -29.48 -5.30 -40.38
N LEU A 218 -28.82 -4.32 -41.01
CA LEU A 218 -29.31 -3.73 -42.26
C LEU A 218 -29.35 -4.76 -43.39
N LEU A 219 -28.30 -5.59 -43.51
CA LEU A 219 -28.25 -6.67 -44.50
C LEU A 219 -29.34 -7.71 -44.25
N LYS A 220 -29.56 -8.12 -42.99
CA LYS A 220 -30.67 -9.02 -42.64
C LYS A 220 -32.02 -8.44 -43.04
N LYS A 221 -32.27 -7.16 -42.77
CA LYS A 221 -33.52 -6.49 -43.20
C LYS A 221 -33.65 -6.46 -44.72
N TYR A 222 -32.55 -6.26 -45.42
CA TYR A 222 -32.52 -6.31 -46.88
C TYR A 222 -32.84 -7.72 -47.40
N GLU A 223 -32.17 -8.75 -46.88
CA GLU A 223 -32.42 -10.15 -47.23
C GLU A 223 -33.86 -10.57 -46.92
N GLU A 224 -34.38 -10.22 -45.74
CA GLU A 224 -35.79 -10.48 -45.38
C GLU A 224 -36.75 -9.79 -46.35
N LYS A 225 -36.44 -8.57 -46.78
CA LYS A 225 -37.25 -7.85 -47.79
C LYS A 225 -37.20 -8.58 -49.13
N GLN A 226 -36.02 -9.00 -49.57
CA GLN A 226 -35.85 -9.77 -50.81
C GLN A 226 -36.61 -11.10 -50.75
N LEU A 227 -36.53 -11.82 -49.63
CA LEU A 227 -37.28 -13.06 -49.41
C LEU A 227 -38.80 -12.81 -49.44
N ARG A 228 -39.29 -11.71 -48.85
CA ARG A 228 -40.71 -11.33 -48.93
C ARG A 228 -41.15 -10.95 -50.34
N GLU A 229 -40.27 -10.33 -51.13
CA GLU A 229 -40.55 -10.01 -52.53
C GLU A 229 -40.58 -11.28 -53.37
N LYS A 230 -39.61 -12.18 -53.19
CA LYS A 230 -39.59 -13.50 -53.82
C LYS A 230 -40.82 -14.32 -53.43
N SER A 231 -41.22 -14.37 -52.16
CA SER A 231 -42.39 -15.17 -51.73
C SER A 231 -43.72 -14.74 -52.35
N LYS A 232 -43.80 -13.54 -52.95
CA LYS A 232 -44.99 -13.10 -53.73
C LYS A 232 -45.03 -13.73 -55.12
N LEU A 233 -43.87 -14.12 -55.65
CA LEU A 233 -43.78 -14.86 -56.91
C LEU A 233 -44.29 -16.29 -56.71
N PRO A 234 -44.91 -16.88 -57.74
CA PRO A 234 -45.36 -18.26 -57.70
C PRO A 234 -44.18 -19.19 -57.40
N LYS A 235 -44.38 -20.18 -56.53
CA LYS A 235 -43.32 -21.13 -56.20
C LYS A 235 -43.12 -22.11 -57.36
N ILE A 236 -41.91 -22.20 -57.88
CA ILE A 236 -41.58 -23.03 -59.05
C ILE A 236 -40.62 -24.13 -58.68
N LEU A 237 -40.90 -25.35 -59.14
CA LEU A 237 -39.95 -26.45 -59.07
C LEU A 237 -39.14 -26.48 -60.37
N ILE A 238 -37.83 -26.28 -60.29
CA ILE A 238 -36.95 -26.24 -61.45
C ILE A 238 -36.07 -27.48 -61.46
N PHE A 239 -36.19 -28.27 -62.51
CA PHE A 239 -35.26 -29.35 -62.82
C PHE A 239 -34.22 -28.86 -63.82
N SER A 240 -32.96 -28.90 -63.43
CA SER A 240 -31.82 -28.57 -64.30
C SER A 240 -30.65 -29.47 -63.96
N ARG A 241 -30.03 -30.08 -64.98
CA ARG A 241 -28.80 -30.86 -64.80
C ARG A 241 -27.54 -29.99 -64.73
N VAL A 242 -27.68 -28.70 -65.06
CA VAL A 242 -26.62 -27.69 -64.99
C VAL A 242 -26.90 -26.79 -63.79
N ASP A 243 -25.85 -26.36 -63.10
CA ASP A 243 -25.98 -25.35 -62.05
C ASP A 243 -26.48 -24.04 -62.65
N ILE A 244 -27.64 -23.60 -62.19
CA ILE A 244 -28.31 -22.36 -62.61
C ILE A 244 -28.72 -21.53 -61.38
N SER A 245 -28.02 -21.74 -60.26
CA SER A 245 -28.34 -21.13 -58.97
C SER A 245 -28.26 -19.60 -59.01
N GLU A 246 -27.27 -19.04 -59.72
CA GLU A 246 -27.16 -17.59 -59.93
C GLU A 246 -28.29 -17.04 -60.81
N GLU A 247 -28.62 -17.74 -61.91
CA GLU A 247 -29.65 -17.27 -62.83
C GLU A 247 -31.07 -17.38 -62.26
N ALA A 248 -31.30 -18.35 -61.37
CA ALA A 248 -32.58 -18.57 -60.71
C ALA A 248 -32.69 -17.86 -59.35
N GLU A 249 -31.67 -17.10 -58.93
CA GLU A 249 -31.62 -16.45 -57.60
C GLU A 249 -32.86 -15.58 -57.36
N ASP A 250 -33.33 -14.87 -58.38
CA ASP A 250 -34.49 -13.98 -58.31
C ASP A 250 -35.86 -14.66 -58.23
N LEU A 251 -35.90 -16.00 -58.34
CA LEU A 251 -37.14 -16.77 -58.32
C LEU A 251 -37.46 -17.31 -56.92
N ASN A 252 -38.75 -17.46 -56.64
CA ASN A 252 -39.20 -18.33 -55.57
C ASN A 252 -39.19 -19.77 -56.06
N CYS A 253 -38.03 -20.42 -56.03
CA CYS A 253 -37.89 -21.73 -56.62
C CYS A 253 -37.11 -22.72 -55.77
N ASP A 254 -37.43 -23.99 -55.97
CA ASP A 254 -36.59 -25.10 -55.53
C ASP A 254 -35.90 -25.71 -56.74
N LEU A 255 -34.57 -25.71 -56.71
CA LEU A 255 -33.71 -26.27 -57.75
C LEU A 255 -33.41 -27.74 -57.44
N ARG A 256 -33.58 -28.61 -58.43
CA ARG A 256 -33.15 -30.02 -58.35
C ARG A 256 -32.42 -30.47 -59.60
N SER A 257 -31.39 -31.26 -59.37
CA SER A 257 -30.61 -31.91 -60.43
C SER A 257 -31.30 -33.17 -60.99
N ASP A 258 -32.14 -33.83 -60.18
CA ASP A 258 -32.81 -35.07 -60.53
C ASP A 258 -34.17 -35.25 -59.83
N LEU A 259 -34.85 -36.35 -60.16
CA LEU A 259 -36.16 -36.73 -59.63
C LEU A 259 -36.10 -37.56 -58.34
N THR A 260 -34.99 -37.53 -57.61
CA THR A 260 -34.92 -38.24 -56.33
C THR A 260 -35.73 -37.48 -55.26
N GLY A 261 -36.39 -38.21 -54.36
CA GLY A 261 -37.10 -37.61 -53.22
C GLY A 261 -38.39 -36.84 -53.57
N LEU A 262 -39.01 -37.11 -54.72
CA LEU A 262 -40.29 -36.51 -55.14
C LEU A 262 -41.39 -36.69 -54.10
N GLU A 263 -41.39 -37.80 -53.37
CA GLU A 263 -42.37 -38.13 -52.34
C GLU A 263 -42.35 -37.18 -51.13
N LYS A 264 -41.25 -36.43 -50.94
CA LYS A 264 -41.07 -35.50 -49.81
C LYS A 264 -41.40 -34.05 -50.17
N LEU A 265 -41.74 -33.77 -51.42
CA LEU A 265 -41.99 -32.41 -51.87
C LEU A 265 -43.39 -31.94 -51.47
N PRO A 266 -43.54 -30.68 -51.02
CA PRO A 266 -44.83 -30.09 -50.71
C PRO A 266 -45.55 -29.68 -52.01
N TRP A 267 -46.07 -30.66 -52.75
CA TRP A 267 -46.64 -30.48 -54.09
C TRP A 267 -47.74 -29.41 -54.19
N LYS A 268 -48.43 -29.12 -53.09
CA LYS A 268 -49.48 -28.10 -53.01
C LYS A 268 -48.94 -26.67 -53.02
N GLU A 269 -47.65 -26.47 -52.77
CA GLU A 269 -47.03 -25.15 -52.72
C GLU A 269 -46.54 -24.69 -54.10
N TYR A 270 -46.27 -25.61 -55.03
CA TYR A 270 -45.76 -25.26 -56.36
C TYR A 270 -46.90 -24.91 -57.32
N GLU A 271 -46.68 -23.88 -58.14
CA GLU A 271 -47.62 -23.49 -59.21
C GLU A 271 -47.16 -23.95 -60.59
N GLU A 272 -45.86 -24.02 -60.83
CA GLU A 272 -45.29 -24.44 -62.11
C GLU A 272 -44.10 -25.38 -61.92
N ILE A 273 -43.85 -26.21 -62.94
CA ILE A 273 -42.68 -27.10 -63.00
C ILE A 273 -41.92 -26.79 -64.27
N TRP A 274 -40.68 -26.34 -64.12
CA TRP A 274 -39.81 -25.98 -65.22
C TRP A 274 -38.74 -27.05 -65.40
N ASN A 275 -38.55 -27.47 -66.63
CA ASN A 275 -37.42 -28.31 -67.04
C ASN A 275 -36.51 -27.45 -67.92
N VAL A 276 -35.37 -27.07 -67.36
CA VAL A 276 -34.42 -26.12 -67.93
C VAL A 276 -33.23 -26.90 -68.50
N SER A 277 -32.78 -26.51 -69.71
CA SER A 277 -31.56 -27.05 -70.32
C SER A 277 -31.56 -28.57 -70.56
N GLY A 278 -32.64 -29.10 -71.12
CA GLY A 278 -32.73 -30.48 -71.61
C GLY A 278 -34.16 -30.90 -71.90
N THR A 279 -34.37 -32.00 -72.64
CA THR A 279 -35.69 -32.66 -72.75
C THR A 279 -35.83 -33.73 -71.68
N MET A 280 -36.72 -33.53 -70.71
CA MET A 280 -37.13 -34.61 -69.79
C MET A 280 -37.63 -35.83 -70.59
N SER A 281 -37.16 -37.02 -70.23
CA SER A 281 -37.58 -38.26 -70.88
C SER A 281 -39.09 -38.51 -70.67
N TYR A 282 -39.70 -39.31 -71.54
CA TYR A 282 -41.12 -39.67 -71.39
C TYR A 282 -41.39 -40.39 -70.06
N ALA A 283 -40.47 -41.25 -69.60
CA ALA A 283 -40.55 -41.93 -68.33
C ALA A 283 -40.52 -40.96 -67.15
N ASP A 284 -39.66 -39.94 -67.19
CA ASP A 284 -39.54 -38.91 -66.16
C ASP A 284 -40.80 -38.04 -66.08
N LYS A 285 -41.40 -37.71 -67.24
CA LYS A 285 -42.69 -37.01 -67.30
C LYS A 285 -43.82 -37.83 -66.67
N LEU A 286 -43.85 -39.15 -66.90
CA LEU A 286 -44.85 -40.03 -66.29
C LEU A 286 -44.68 -40.13 -64.78
N LYS A 287 -43.43 -40.23 -64.29
CA LYS A 287 -43.13 -40.22 -62.85
C LYS A 287 -43.58 -38.93 -62.18
N LEU A 288 -43.38 -37.76 -62.80
CA LEU A 288 -43.87 -36.50 -62.25
C LEU A 288 -45.41 -36.44 -62.20
N LYS A 289 -46.08 -36.90 -63.25
CA LYS A 289 -47.55 -36.93 -63.32
C LYS A 289 -48.21 -37.75 -62.21
N SER A 290 -47.55 -38.73 -61.62
CA SER A 290 -48.12 -39.50 -60.50
C SER A 290 -48.16 -38.72 -59.18
N TYR A 291 -47.36 -37.66 -59.04
CA TYR A 291 -47.27 -36.88 -57.80
C TYR A 291 -48.00 -35.53 -57.87
N THR A 292 -48.26 -35.03 -59.08
CA THR A 292 -48.84 -33.71 -59.28
C THR A 292 -49.61 -33.61 -60.60
N SER A 293 -50.66 -32.78 -60.61
CA SER A 293 -51.44 -32.43 -61.80
C SER A 293 -50.84 -31.27 -62.60
N LEU A 294 -49.75 -30.67 -62.12
CA LEU A 294 -49.10 -29.53 -62.77
C LEU A 294 -48.44 -29.93 -64.10
N LYS A 295 -48.52 -29.01 -65.07
CA LYS A 295 -47.91 -29.20 -66.38
C LYS A 295 -46.42 -28.89 -66.30
N VAL A 296 -45.59 -29.79 -66.84
CA VAL A 296 -44.14 -29.57 -66.98
C VAL A 296 -43.88 -28.71 -68.23
N LEU A 297 -43.28 -27.54 -68.01
CA LEU A 297 -42.86 -26.60 -69.06
C LEU A 297 -41.40 -26.84 -69.42
N SER A 298 -41.08 -26.85 -70.71
CA SER A 298 -39.70 -26.94 -71.19
C SER A 298 -39.19 -25.54 -71.46
N ILE A 299 -38.21 -25.09 -70.68
CA ILE A 299 -37.67 -23.73 -70.76
C ILE A 299 -36.33 -23.77 -71.48
N GLY A 300 -36.29 -23.23 -72.70
CA GLY A 300 -35.08 -23.14 -73.52
C GLY A 300 -34.23 -21.90 -73.23
N ASN A 301 -34.84 -20.79 -72.80
CA ASN A 301 -34.16 -19.57 -72.39
C ASN A 301 -34.69 -19.13 -71.02
N LEU A 302 -33.91 -19.40 -69.99
CA LEU A 302 -34.27 -19.14 -68.60
C LEU A 302 -34.49 -17.65 -68.32
N LYS A 303 -33.65 -16.77 -68.86
CA LYS A 303 -33.75 -15.31 -68.62
C LYS A 303 -35.07 -14.74 -69.11
N ASN A 304 -35.51 -15.13 -70.31
CA ASN A 304 -36.80 -14.67 -70.85
C ASN A 304 -37.98 -15.20 -70.03
N ALA A 305 -37.93 -16.46 -69.59
CA ALA A 305 -39.00 -17.06 -68.78
C ALA A 305 -39.12 -16.38 -67.40
N ILE A 306 -37.99 -15.99 -66.80
CA ILE A 306 -37.94 -15.22 -65.55
C ILE A 306 -38.60 -13.84 -65.74
N GLU A 307 -38.26 -13.12 -66.82
CA GLU A 307 -38.88 -11.82 -67.09
C GLU A 307 -40.39 -11.92 -67.33
N GLU A 308 -40.85 -12.92 -68.08
CA GLU A 308 -42.29 -13.14 -68.28
C GLU A 308 -43.01 -13.45 -66.97
N MET A 309 -42.42 -14.25 -66.09
CA MET A 309 -43.00 -14.55 -64.79
C MET A 309 -43.08 -13.31 -63.90
N LYS A 310 -42.05 -12.46 -63.89
CA LYS A 310 -42.06 -11.20 -63.12
C LYS A 310 -43.10 -10.18 -63.62
N ARG A 311 -43.61 -10.32 -64.86
CA ARG A 311 -44.63 -9.45 -65.45
C ARG A 311 -46.07 -9.94 -65.25
N LYS A 312 -46.25 -11.20 -64.85
CA LYS A 312 -47.56 -11.79 -64.53
C LYS A 312 -47.98 -11.43 -63.11
#